data_AF-A0A4V0XSD1-F1
#
_entry.id   AF-A0A4V0XSD1-F1
#
_cell.length_a   1.000
_cell.length_b   1.000
_cell.length_c   1.000
_cell.angle_alpha   90.00
_cell.angle_beta   90.00
_cell.angle_gamma   90.00
#
_symmetry.space_group_name_H-M   'P 1'
#
loop_
_entity.id
_entity.type
_entity.pdbx_description
1 polymer ?
#
loop_
_entity_poly.entity_id
_entity_poly.type
_entity_poly.pdbx_seq_one_letter_code
_entity_poly.pdbx_strand_id
1 'polypeptide(L)'
;MVDFGGGLFLKGLLVRISVAANAPPGLRSLVVQHGTNLAYANGYVKILPSIPDNNFDGLDDTFQRRYFPVFTAPEAAPTADPDHDGISNAQEHIAGTDPTNGGSFFSIDRVTQTAAGTVVEWKSCPGKRYQVFTKATFGPGPWLKVGTPVTATRATMQFHDASATDSIRFYRLQVLP
;
A
#
# COMPACT_ATOMS: atom_id res chain seq x y z
N MET A 1 -23.25 47.54 -21.71
CA MET A 1 -23.85 48.57 -20.85
C MET A 1 -25.14 47.99 -20.31
N VAL A 2 -25.14 47.55 -19.06
CA VAL A 2 -26.37 47.24 -18.28
C VAL A 2 -26.07 47.72 -16.87
N ASP A 3 -26.82 48.73 -16.45
CA ASP A 3 -26.82 49.32 -15.13
C ASP A 3 -27.64 48.43 -14.17
N PHE A 4 -27.16 48.28 -12.94
CA PHE A 4 -27.93 47.67 -11.86
C PHE A 4 -27.89 48.61 -10.66
N GLY A 5 -28.95 49.40 -10.53
CA GLY A 5 -29.20 50.25 -9.38
C GLY A 5 -29.43 49.45 -8.08
N GLY A 6 -29.00 50.07 -6.98
CA GLY A 6 -29.60 50.02 -5.65
C GLY A 6 -30.02 48.66 -5.09
N GLY A 7 -29.10 47.97 -4.41
CA GLY A 7 -29.43 46.88 -3.49
C GLY A 7 -28.16 46.18 -3.01
N LEU A 8 -27.98 46.06 -1.69
CA LEU A 8 -26.92 45.25 -1.08
C LEU A 8 -27.16 43.77 -1.41
N PHE A 9 -26.73 43.34 -2.59
CA PHE A 9 -26.64 41.93 -2.96
C PHE A 9 -25.25 41.44 -2.57
N LEU A 10 -25.15 40.60 -1.53
CA LEU A 10 -24.00 39.74 -1.34
C LEU A 10 -23.92 38.80 -2.55
N LYS A 11 -23.19 39.22 -3.60
CA LYS A 11 -22.80 38.33 -4.70
C LYS A 11 -21.85 37.30 -4.12
N GLY A 12 -22.39 36.16 -3.70
CA GLY A 12 -21.60 35.01 -3.25
C GLY A 12 -20.73 34.51 -4.39
N LEU A 13 -19.43 34.37 -4.14
CA LEU A 13 -18.50 33.71 -5.05
C LEU A 13 -18.48 32.22 -4.70
N LEU A 14 -18.93 31.36 -5.63
CA LEU A 14 -18.77 29.91 -5.51
C LEU A 14 -17.53 29.47 -6.30
N VAL A 15 -16.57 28.86 -5.62
CA VAL A 15 -15.37 28.27 -6.24
C VAL A 15 -15.32 26.79 -5.91
N ARG A 16 -15.12 25.95 -6.93
CA ARG A 16 -14.79 24.54 -6.72
C ARG A 16 -13.29 24.40 -6.52
N ILE A 17 -12.90 23.72 -5.45
CA ILE A 17 -11.51 23.38 -5.17
C ILE A 17 -11.38 21.87 -5.32
N SER A 18 -10.41 21.45 -6.13
CA SER A 18 -10.03 20.04 -6.26
C SER A 18 -8.68 19.83 -5.60
N VAL A 19 -8.56 18.79 -4.77
CA VAL A 19 -7.30 18.38 -4.15
C VAL A 19 -6.76 17.19 -4.93
N ALA A 20 -5.51 17.27 -5.39
CA ALA A 20 -4.87 16.16 -6.09
C ALA A 20 -4.71 14.96 -5.13
N ALA A 21 -4.83 13.73 -5.64
CA ALA A 21 -4.71 12.52 -4.82
C ALA A 21 -3.33 12.37 -4.14
N ASN A 22 -2.30 13.04 -4.67
CA ASN A 22 -0.94 13.07 -4.14
C ASN A 22 -0.61 14.38 -3.39
N ALA A 23 -1.61 15.16 -2.99
CA ALA A 23 -1.36 16.39 -2.24
C ALA A 23 -0.70 16.07 -0.88
N PRO A 24 0.39 16.78 -0.49
CA PRO A 24 1.03 16.55 0.79
C PRO A 24 0.04 16.73 1.95
N PRO A 25 0.05 15.85 2.96
CA PRO A 25 -0.83 16.00 4.12
C PRO A 25 -0.63 17.31 4.88
N GLY A 26 -1.61 17.65 5.72
CA GLY A 26 -1.53 18.76 6.66
C GLY A 26 -2.64 19.80 6.50
N LEU A 27 -2.55 20.83 7.33
CA LEU A 27 -3.51 21.92 7.37
C LEU A 27 -3.23 22.92 6.23
N ARG A 28 -4.30 23.46 5.65
CA ARG A 28 -4.25 24.50 4.61
C ARG A 28 -5.26 25.59 4.91
N SER A 29 -4.83 26.83 4.79
CA SER A 29 -5.71 28.00 4.78
C SER A 29 -6.16 28.28 3.36
N LEU A 30 -7.41 28.69 3.20
CA LEU A 30 -7.91 29.19 1.92
C LEU A 30 -7.84 30.72 1.94
N VAL A 31 -7.28 31.30 0.89
CA VAL A 31 -7.15 32.75 0.73
C VAL A 31 -7.77 33.17 -0.59
N VAL A 32 -8.47 34.31 -0.57
CA VAL A 32 -8.91 35.02 -1.77
C VAL A 32 -8.10 36.30 -1.85
N GLN A 33 -7.41 36.52 -2.97
CA GLN A 33 -6.59 37.71 -3.19
C GLN A 33 -7.15 38.52 -4.37
N HIS A 34 -7.25 39.83 -4.18
CA HIS A 34 -7.59 40.79 -5.23
C HIS A 34 -6.65 42.01 -5.15
N GLY A 35 -5.65 42.06 -6.03
CA GLY A 35 -4.56 43.02 -5.93
C GLY A 35 -3.75 42.81 -4.64
N THR A 36 -3.66 43.85 -3.81
CA THR A 36 -3.03 43.79 -2.47
C THR A 36 -4.00 43.36 -1.36
N ASN A 37 -5.30 43.28 -1.64
CA ASN A 37 -6.28 42.85 -0.66
C ASN A 37 -6.27 41.33 -0.55
N LEU A 38 -6.18 40.82 0.67
CA LEU A 38 -6.18 39.39 0.95
C LEU A 38 -7.20 39.09 2.05
N ALA A 39 -8.09 38.14 1.77
CA ALA A 39 -9.09 37.66 2.71
C ALA A 39 -8.87 36.17 2.98
N TYR A 40 -8.84 35.80 4.26
CA TYR A 40 -8.77 34.40 4.68
C TYR A 40 -10.17 33.84 4.85
N ALA A 41 -10.42 32.64 4.36
CA ALA A 41 -11.60 31.89 4.76
C ALA A 41 -11.50 31.52 6.25
N ASN A 42 -12.63 31.54 6.95
CA ASN A 42 -12.68 31.02 8.31
C ASN A 42 -12.47 29.49 8.29
N GLY A 43 -11.59 28.99 9.16
CA GLY A 43 -11.28 27.57 9.28
C GLY A 43 -10.11 27.11 8.41
N TYR A 44 -10.04 25.80 8.17
CA TYR A 44 -8.97 25.16 7.42
C TYR A 44 -9.48 23.94 6.66
N VAL A 45 -8.71 23.54 5.64
CA VAL A 45 -8.84 22.22 5.03
C VAL A 45 -7.70 21.35 5.58
N LYS A 46 -8.03 20.18 6.14
CA LYS A 46 -7.03 19.17 6.52
C LYS A 46 -6.92 18.14 5.42
N ILE A 47 -5.76 18.08 4.77
CA ILE A 47 -5.42 16.98 3.86
C ILE A 47 -4.92 15.83 4.74
N LEU A 48 -5.63 14.72 4.74
CA LEU A 48 -5.25 13.52 5.49
C LEU A 48 -4.16 12.75 4.73
N PRO A 49 -3.24 12.06 5.43
CA PRO A 49 -2.36 11.10 4.78
C PRO A 49 -3.16 9.96 4.16
N SER A 50 -2.62 9.38 3.08
CA SER A 50 -3.22 8.22 2.41
C SER A 50 -3.10 6.95 3.26
N ILE A 51 -2.14 6.92 4.18
CA ILE A 51 -1.94 5.86 5.18
C ILE A 51 -2.10 6.53 6.54
N PRO A 52 -3.20 6.28 7.26
CA PRO A 52 -3.38 6.78 8.61
C PRO A 52 -2.39 6.12 9.57
N ASP A 53 -1.76 6.92 10.44
CA ASP A 53 -0.87 6.50 11.52
C ASP A 53 -1.03 7.55 12.64
N ASN A 54 -2.09 7.40 13.44
CA ASN A 54 -2.47 8.42 14.42
C ASN A 54 -1.77 8.24 15.77
N ASN A 55 -1.27 7.03 16.03
CA ASN A 55 -0.48 6.71 17.22
C ASN A 55 1.03 6.87 16.98
N PHE A 56 1.46 7.16 15.73
CA PHE A 56 2.83 7.44 15.32
C PHE A 56 3.78 6.27 15.55
N ASP A 57 3.30 5.04 15.43
CA ASP A 57 4.12 3.84 15.57
C ASP A 57 4.70 3.33 14.23
N GLY A 58 4.32 3.97 13.12
CA GLY A 58 4.80 3.63 11.78
C GLY A 58 4.05 2.48 11.11
N LEU A 59 2.98 1.96 11.71
CA LEU A 59 2.05 1.00 11.11
C LEU A 59 0.76 1.69 10.66
N ASP A 60 0.11 1.15 9.65
CA ASP A 60 -1.18 1.66 9.17
C ASP A 60 -2.27 1.37 10.22
N ASP A 61 -2.83 2.42 10.82
CA ASP A 61 -3.96 2.36 11.75
C ASP A 61 -5.13 1.54 11.16
N THR A 62 -5.33 1.55 9.84
CA THR A 62 -6.38 0.78 9.15
C THR A 62 -6.15 -0.71 9.28
N PHE A 63 -4.90 -1.15 9.12
CA PHE A 63 -4.50 -2.54 9.35
C PHE A 63 -4.66 -2.90 10.82
N GLN A 64 -4.18 -2.05 11.74
CA GLN A 64 -4.28 -2.34 13.17
C GLN A 64 -5.75 -2.42 13.63
N ARG A 65 -6.61 -1.48 13.21
CA ARG A 65 -8.05 -1.49 13.55
C ARG A 65 -8.81 -2.65 12.92
N ARG A 66 -8.30 -3.24 11.84
CA ARG A 66 -8.91 -4.39 11.20
C ARG A 66 -8.81 -5.64 12.07
N TYR A 67 -7.68 -5.81 12.75
CA TYR A 67 -7.34 -7.05 13.46
C TYR A 67 -7.38 -6.91 14.99
N PHE A 68 -7.14 -5.71 15.52
CA PHE A 68 -7.06 -5.47 16.95
C PHE A 68 -8.21 -4.56 17.43
N PRO A 69 -9.03 -5.00 18.39
CA PRO A 69 -10.09 -4.17 18.97
C PRO A 69 -9.56 -2.85 19.56
N VAL A 70 -8.37 -2.91 20.16
CA VAL A 70 -7.62 -1.75 20.63
C VAL A 70 -6.35 -1.64 19.78
N PHE A 71 -6.42 -0.84 18.72
CA PHE A 71 -5.33 -0.69 17.74
C PHE A 71 -4.03 -0.10 18.32
N THR A 72 -4.06 0.43 19.55
CA THR A 72 -2.90 0.95 20.28
C THR A 72 -2.39 0.00 21.37
N ALA A 73 -2.93 -1.21 21.47
CA ALA A 73 -2.49 -2.18 22.47
C ALA A 73 -1.11 -2.75 22.11
N PRO A 74 -0.32 -3.26 23.07
CA PRO A 74 1.01 -3.81 22.80
C PRO A 74 1.03 -4.89 21.72
N GLU A 75 -0.01 -5.74 21.66
CA GLU A 75 -0.18 -6.76 20.63
C GLU A 75 -0.41 -6.19 19.23
N ALA A 76 -0.92 -4.96 19.11
CA ALA A 76 -1.12 -4.29 17.82
C ALA A 76 0.15 -3.56 17.33
N ALA A 77 1.22 -3.51 18.13
CA ALA A 77 2.43 -2.76 17.80
C ALA A 77 3.12 -3.32 16.55
N PRO A 78 3.80 -2.49 15.72
CA PRO A 78 4.44 -2.95 14.48
C PRO A 78 5.43 -4.11 14.63
N THR A 79 6.08 -4.19 15.79
CA THR A 79 7.07 -5.22 16.12
C THR A 79 6.48 -6.41 16.88
N ALA A 80 5.19 -6.40 17.22
CA ALA A 80 4.55 -7.51 17.91
C ALA A 80 4.23 -8.65 16.93
N ASP A 81 4.10 -9.85 17.50
CA ASP A 81 3.78 -11.12 16.85
C ASP A 81 2.70 -11.79 17.74
N PRO A 82 1.41 -11.46 17.54
CA PRO A 82 0.33 -11.87 18.44
C PRO A 82 -0.06 -13.33 18.31
N ASP A 83 0.12 -13.91 17.12
CA ASP A 83 -0.24 -15.28 16.80
C ASP A 83 0.94 -16.26 16.89
N HIS A 84 2.14 -15.73 17.17
CA HIS A 84 3.38 -16.45 17.45
C HIS A 84 3.89 -17.28 16.26
N ASP A 85 3.71 -16.77 15.04
CA ASP A 85 4.22 -17.40 13.83
C ASP A 85 5.65 -16.95 13.45
N GLY A 86 6.20 -15.98 14.20
CA GLY A 86 7.54 -15.42 14.01
C GLY A 86 7.60 -14.25 13.04
N ILE A 87 6.45 -13.77 12.55
CA ILE A 87 6.32 -12.62 11.65
C ILE A 87 5.68 -11.47 12.41
N SER A 88 6.25 -10.26 12.29
CA SER A 88 5.70 -9.11 12.99
C SER A 88 4.53 -8.48 12.25
N ASN A 89 3.63 -7.81 12.96
CA ASN A 89 2.52 -7.04 12.40
C ASN A 89 2.91 -6.15 11.20
N ALA A 90 4.08 -5.48 11.27
CA ALA A 90 4.59 -4.68 10.16
C ALA A 90 4.95 -5.50 8.91
N GLN A 91 5.55 -6.67 9.09
CA GLN A 91 5.88 -7.59 7.99
C GLN A 91 4.60 -8.19 7.39
N GLU A 92 3.64 -8.52 8.24
CA GLU A 92 2.33 -9.03 7.82
C GLU A 92 1.49 -8.00 7.08
N HIS A 93 1.52 -6.75 7.52
CA HIS A 93 0.90 -5.65 6.80
C HIS A 93 1.47 -5.50 5.38
N ILE A 94 2.79 -5.66 5.22
CA ILE A 94 3.44 -5.66 3.90
C ILE A 94 2.96 -6.87 3.10
N ALA A 95 2.96 -8.07 3.70
CA ALA A 95 2.57 -9.33 3.06
C ALA A 95 1.08 -9.43 2.72
N GLY A 96 0.22 -8.69 3.43
CA GLY A 96 -1.23 -8.82 3.37
C GLY A 96 -1.76 -10.05 4.11
N THR A 97 -1.09 -10.47 5.19
CA THR A 97 -1.53 -11.60 6.03
C THR A 97 -2.40 -11.13 7.21
N ASP A 98 -2.80 -12.09 8.05
CA ASP A 98 -3.70 -11.85 9.19
C ASP A 98 -2.89 -12.07 10.47
N PRO A 99 -2.58 -11.00 11.24
CA PRO A 99 -1.71 -11.06 12.41
C PRO A 99 -2.31 -11.73 13.64
N THR A 100 -3.52 -12.25 13.51
CA THR A 100 -4.20 -12.98 14.58
C THR A 100 -4.32 -14.47 14.27
N ASN A 101 -3.68 -14.92 13.18
CA ASN A 101 -3.83 -16.27 12.66
C ASN A 101 -2.54 -16.75 12.01
N GLY A 102 -1.71 -17.49 12.75
CA GLY A 102 -0.44 -18.02 12.24
C GLY A 102 -0.55 -19.06 11.12
N GLY A 103 -1.78 -19.43 10.71
CA GLY A 103 -2.03 -20.16 9.46
C GLY A 103 -2.08 -19.24 8.22
N SER A 104 -2.04 -17.93 8.41
CA SER A 104 -2.09 -16.89 7.38
C SER A 104 -0.67 -16.43 7.05
N PHE A 105 0.04 -17.21 6.22
CA PHE A 105 1.41 -16.87 5.85
C PHE A 105 1.59 -16.66 4.35
N PHE A 106 2.59 -15.87 4.00
CA PHE A 106 3.00 -15.62 2.63
C PHE A 106 3.93 -16.73 2.13
N SER A 107 3.46 -17.53 1.17
CA SER A 107 4.21 -18.65 0.60
C SER A 107 4.02 -18.80 -0.90
N ILE A 108 4.99 -19.48 -1.53
CA ILE A 108 4.79 -20.12 -2.83
C ILE A 108 3.95 -21.37 -2.59
N ASP A 109 2.82 -21.49 -3.27
CA ASP A 109 1.90 -22.63 -3.14
C ASP A 109 2.31 -23.79 -4.03
N ARG A 110 2.76 -23.48 -5.25
CA ARG A 110 3.09 -24.50 -6.25
C ARG A 110 4.20 -24.04 -7.18
N VAL A 111 5.11 -24.96 -7.49
CA VAL A 111 6.11 -24.83 -8.54
C VAL A 111 5.94 -26.01 -9.49
N THR A 112 5.66 -25.73 -10.76
CA THR A 112 5.43 -26.77 -11.79
C THR A 112 6.43 -26.57 -12.92
N GLN A 113 7.30 -27.55 -13.14
CA GLN A 113 8.19 -27.56 -14.29
C GLN A 113 7.49 -28.18 -15.50
N THR A 114 7.65 -27.54 -16.66
CA THR A 114 7.11 -27.99 -17.94
C THR A 114 8.21 -27.89 -19.01
N ALA A 115 8.00 -28.50 -20.17
CA ALA A 115 8.92 -28.35 -21.31
C ALA A 115 9.07 -26.90 -21.80
N ALA A 116 8.11 -26.03 -21.48
CA ALA A 116 8.13 -24.61 -21.85
C ALA A 116 8.77 -23.70 -20.78
N GLY A 117 9.18 -24.25 -19.63
CA GLY A 117 9.68 -23.48 -18.50
C GLY A 117 9.03 -23.87 -17.17
N THR A 118 9.33 -23.09 -16.13
CA THR A 118 8.80 -23.32 -14.77
C THR A 118 7.75 -22.28 -14.39
N VAL A 119 6.58 -22.74 -13.93
CA VAL A 119 5.51 -21.90 -13.41
C VAL A 119 5.56 -21.87 -11.89
N VAL A 120 5.61 -20.67 -11.32
CA VAL A 120 5.57 -20.41 -9.87
C VAL A 120 4.22 -19.78 -9.54
N GLU A 121 3.48 -20.35 -8.60
CA GLU A 121 2.14 -19.90 -8.18
C GLU A 121 2.13 -19.64 -6.66
N TRP A 122 1.43 -18.58 -6.24
CA TRP A 122 1.37 -18.15 -4.84
C TRP A 122 0.04 -17.47 -4.49
N LYS A 123 -0.35 -17.53 -3.20
CA LYS A 123 -1.41 -16.68 -2.64
C LYS A 123 -0.95 -15.23 -2.63
N SER A 124 -1.82 -14.34 -3.07
CA SER A 124 -1.52 -12.93 -3.26
C SER A 124 -2.68 -12.05 -2.80
N CYS A 125 -2.37 -10.80 -2.48
CA CYS A 125 -3.36 -9.79 -2.13
C CYS A 125 -3.48 -8.78 -3.28
N PRO A 126 -4.68 -8.57 -3.87
CA PRO A 126 -4.86 -7.59 -4.93
C PRO A 126 -4.30 -6.20 -4.55
N GLY A 127 -3.59 -5.57 -5.48
CA GLY A 127 -2.90 -4.30 -5.27
C GLY A 127 -1.47 -4.40 -4.75
N LYS A 128 -1.08 -5.51 -4.09
CA LYS A 128 0.31 -5.77 -3.70
C LYS A 128 1.15 -6.13 -4.91
N ARG A 129 2.46 -5.89 -4.81
CA ARG A 129 3.44 -6.19 -5.87
C ARG A 129 4.40 -7.28 -5.40
N TYR A 130 4.73 -8.19 -6.31
CA TYR A 130 5.58 -9.34 -6.01
C TYR A 130 6.74 -9.43 -7.00
N GLN A 131 7.94 -9.72 -6.51
CA GLN A 131 9.11 -10.01 -7.32
C GLN A 131 9.53 -11.47 -7.16
N VAL A 132 9.62 -12.18 -8.28
CA VAL A 132 10.19 -13.52 -8.31
C VAL A 132 11.70 -13.42 -8.42
N PHE A 133 12.39 -14.23 -7.64
CA PHE A 133 13.83 -14.44 -7.72
C PHE A 133 14.12 -15.91 -8.03
N THR A 134 15.22 -16.15 -8.74
CA THR A 134 15.72 -17.48 -9.05
C THR A 134 17.16 -17.65 -8.62
N LYS A 135 17.57 -18.91 -8.47
CA LYS A 135 18.94 -19.33 -8.31
C LYS A 135 19.14 -20.71 -8.93
N ALA A 136 20.30 -20.94 -9.56
CA ALA A 136 20.59 -22.20 -10.25
C ALA A 136 21.18 -23.30 -9.35
N THR A 137 21.74 -22.94 -8.19
CA THR A 137 22.42 -23.88 -7.30
C THR A 137 21.93 -23.74 -5.87
N PHE A 138 21.93 -24.86 -5.15
CA PHE A 138 21.75 -24.87 -3.71
C PHE A 138 23.04 -24.36 -3.02
N GLY A 139 22.91 -23.59 -1.95
CA GLY A 139 24.07 -23.06 -1.18
C GLY A 139 24.27 -21.54 -1.29
N PRO A 140 25.47 -21.00 -1.00
CA PRO A 140 25.75 -19.56 -1.01
C PRO A 140 25.75 -18.96 -2.42
N GLY A 141 25.51 -17.64 -2.53
CA GLY A 141 25.41 -16.91 -3.81
C GLY A 141 24.09 -16.15 -3.97
N PRO A 142 24.03 -15.15 -4.86
CA PRO A 142 22.93 -14.19 -4.92
C PRO A 142 21.66 -14.78 -5.53
N TRP A 143 20.52 -14.29 -5.07
CA TRP A 143 19.23 -14.45 -5.72
C TRP A 143 19.11 -13.44 -6.87
N LEU A 144 18.80 -13.92 -8.08
CA LEU A 144 18.65 -13.07 -9.27
C LEU A 144 17.17 -12.79 -9.52
N LYS A 145 16.82 -11.56 -9.87
CA LYS A 145 15.44 -11.22 -10.26
C LYS A 145 15.08 -11.92 -11.57
N VAL A 146 13.86 -12.46 -11.65
CA VAL A 146 13.27 -12.97 -12.89
C VAL A 146 12.06 -12.13 -13.25
N GLY A 147 12.06 -11.59 -14.47
CA GLY A 147 11.02 -10.68 -14.93
C GLY A 147 10.91 -9.39 -14.11
N THR A 148 9.84 -8.64 -14.35
CA THR A 148 9.48 -7.42 -13.62
C THR A 148 8.51 -7.72 -12.48
N PRO A 149 8.35 -6.80 -11.51
CA PRO A 149 7.36 -6.98 -10.45
C PRO A 149 5.95 -7.18 -11.00
N VAL A 150 5.24 -8.15 -10.44
CA VAL A 150 3.85 -8.48 -10.78
C VAL A 150 2.92 -7.82 -9.76
N THR A 151 2.05 -6.92 -10.23
CA THR A 151 0.95 -6.39 -9.41
C THR A 151 -0.18 -7.42 -9.38
N ALA A 152 -0.55 -7.87 -8.19
CA ALA A 152 -1.63 -8.83 -8.04
C ALA A 152 -2.98 -8.21 -8.35
N THR A 153 -3.79 -8.94 -9.11
CA THR A 153 -5.17 -8.56 -9.45
C THR A 153 -6.19 -9.56 -8.90
N ARG A 154 -5.72 -10.66 -8.32
CA ARG A 154 -6.52 -11.79 -7.80
C ARG A 154 -5.92 -12.29 -6.49
N ALA A 155 -6.62 -13.21 -5.83
CA ALA A 155 -6.15 -13.88 -4.63
C ALA A 155 -5.01 -14.89 -4.88
N THR A 156 -4.82 -15.30 -6.13
CA THR A 156 -3.73 -16.18 -6.55
C THR A 156 -3.11 -15.63 -7.83
N MET A 157 -1.79 -15.52 -7.85
CA MET A 157 -1.03 -15.09 -9.01
C MET A 157 -0.02 -16.16 -9.40
N GLN A 158 0.41 -16.11 -10.65
CA GLN A 158 1.46 -16.99 -11.16
C GLN A 158 2.47 -16.21 -12.01
N PHE A 159 3.67 -16.76 -12.11
CA PHE A 159 4.75 -16.29 -12.96
C PHE A 159 5.35 -17.45 -13.74
N HIS A 160 5.56 -17.25 -15.05
CA HIS A 160 6.18 -18.27 -15.91
C HIS A 160 7.62 -17.88 -16.25
N ASP A 161 8.58 -18.62 -15.72
CA ASP A 161 9.99 -18.55 -16.09
C ASP A 161 10.27 -19.47 -17.28
N ALA A 162 10.11 -18.93 -18.49
CA ALA A 162 10.31 -19.66 -19.74
C ALA A 162 11.77 -20.08 -19.99
N SER A 163 12.74 -19.55 -19.22
CA SER A 163 14.17 -19.90 -19.36
C SER A 163 14.54 -21.18 -18.61
N ALA A 164 13.65 -21.66 -17.74
CA ALA A 164 13.87 -22.81 -16.88
C ALA A 164 13.30 -24.11 -17.47
N THR A 165 13.81 -24.51 -18.65
CA THR A 165 13.26 -25.64 -19.42
C THR A 165 13.75 -27.02 -18.97
N ASP A 166 14.98 -27.17 -18.47
CA ASP A 166 15.51 -28.48 -18.00
C ASP A 166 16.71 -28.31 -17.02
N SER A 167 16.65 -27.30 -16.15
CA SER A 167 17.67 -27.09 -15.11
C SER A 167 17.01 -26.97 -13.75
N ILE A 168 17.64 -27.52 -12.71
CA ILE A 168 17.19 -27.28 -11.34
C ILE A 168 17.25 -25.77 -11.08
N ARG A 169 16.13 -25.20 -10.67
CA ARG A 169 16.01 -23.80 -10.25
C ARG A 169 15.36 -23.76 -8.88
N PHE A 170 15.90 -22.88 -8.05
CA PHE A 170 15.33 -22.52 -6.77
C PHE A 170 14.61 -21.19 -6.95
N TYR A 171 13.42 -21.07 -6.37
CA TYR A 171 12.63 -19.85 -6.45
C TYR A 171 12.42 -19.26 -5.06
N ARG A 172 12.46 -17.93 -5.01
CA ARG A 172 12.07 -17.14 -3.85
C ARG A 172 11.14 -16.05 -4.31
N LEU A 173 10.09 -15.83 -3.55
CA LEU A 173 9.15 -14.74 -3.78
C LEU A 173 9.36 -13.65 -2.74
N GLN A 174 9.26 -12.40 -3.16
CA GLN A 174 9.31 -11.25 -2.27
C GLN A 174 8.10 -10.36 -2.53
N VAL A 175 7.35 -10.04 -1.49
CA VAL A 175 6.39 -8.93 -1.50
C VAL A 175 7.14 -7.60 -1.41
N LEU A 176 6.79 -6.66 -2.26
CA LEU A 176 7.39 -5.32 -2.29
C LEU A 176 6.57 -4.34 -1.45
N PRO A 177 7.22 -3.34 -0.81
CA PRO A 177 6.53 -2.22 -0.18
C PRO A 177 5.66 -1.42 -1.16
#